data_AF-A0A196SDM3-F1
#
_entry.id   AF-A0A196SDM3-F1
#
_cell.length_a   1.000
_cell.length_b   1.000
_cell.length_c   1.000
_cell.angle_alpha   90.00
_cell.angle_beta   90.00
_cell.angle_gamma   90.00
#
_symmetry.space_group_name_H-M   'P 1'
#
loop_
_entity.id
_entity.type
_entity.pdbx_description
1 polymer ?
#
loop_
_entity_poly.entity_id
_entity_poly.type
_entity_poly.pdbx_seq_one_letter_code
_entity_poly.pdbx_strand_id
1 'polypeptide(L)'
;MSGEENASVEKETDYYAMCVPYKPCDVNLLKSMNPFSKQDVDAFLASQHAGTSIKYAYLPTPMIKPVSLLEDLSNFLVFVDLLYPKDYEQFDTDNRLFSVLKYFLSVWSTFSTDVYLPCSPYRGETFACFVNTSVGKVSFLAEECSIHPDVASFIIEDEVDRWRIEGTIDRQNLFCGNSLVFSHKGSLTLTYLPTEEQFVFSFPSITLSGLLFGTPESQFTGDVQMTYSKGSMHSVISFLPRPTIGGDSKVVRASVWRESTIAFRIEGRWDIGFEIIGEDGANSVFMVVSELNELQRFVLKPELQGALESQKVWKPLWMEVLSNPGLEGIKKEYMRLEKQKIQYYLVWEKCGKRESPLFNKTESGYEYKWKGKRTNFIERSCSAPHVEIKYIDSLKGYYVIGVQMRFGGMMANYHEQSFLKPSDLGKLRALINSALERVGNQSVALFISSDSDKGLKGLKKAFERRVKVVTVKEFAVGHSCEGYYHDEEKEKWPKYVQRAIVDLMVLKESDYLIVTGKSSFGEYALDMQYCSYGMIQPAFYASLLHVNRSVFRARSRPGTFSIV
;
A
#
# COMPACT_ATOMS: atom_id res chain seq x y z
N MET A 1 -47.79 23.39 -17.98
CA MET A 1 -46.36 23.61 -18.18
C MET A 1 -45.67 23.26 -16.88
N SER A 2 -45.42 21.97 -16.69
CA SER A 2 -44.71 21.38 -15.57
C SER A 2 -43.35 20.95 -16.12
N GLY A 3 -42.32 21.73 -15.83
CA GLY A 3 -40.94 21.38 -16.13
C GLY A 3 -40.38 20.57 -14.98
N GLU A 4 -40.25 19.26 -15.17
CA GLU A 4 -39.40 18.39 -14.37
C GLU A 4 -37.94 18.81 -14.58
N GLU A 5 -37.32 19.44 -13.58
CA GLU A 5 -35.86 19.46 -13.47
C GLU A 5 -35.41 18.06 -13.05
N ASN A 6 -35.20 17.19 -14.04
CA ASN A 6 -34.33 16.03 -13.89
C ASN A 6 -32.89 16.53 -13.71
N ALA A 7 -32.53 16.87 -12.47
CA ALA A 7 -31.16 16.89 -12.04
C ALA A 7 -30.61 15.47 -12.24
N SER A 8 -29.83 15.29 -13.29
CA SER A 8 -29.06 14.07 -13.54
C SER A 8 -28.14 13.84 -12.35
N VAL A 9 -28.55 12.95 -11.46
CA VAL A 9 -27.66 12.26 -10.53
C VAL A 9 -26.57 11.62 -11.38
N GLU A 10 -25.42 12.27 -11.47
CA GLU A 10 -24.19 11.61 -11.90
C GLU A 10 -24.06 10.36 -11.03
N LYS A 11 -24.25 9.20 -11.65
CA LYS A 11 -24.07 7.92 -10.98
C LYS A 11 -22.64 7.90 -10.47
N GLU A 12 -22.47 8.07 -9.16
CA GLU A 12 -21.34 7.59 -8.38
C GLU A 12 -20.90 6.26 -9.02
N THR A 13 -19.81 6.30 -9.77
CA THR A 13 -19.25 5.10 -10.40
C THR A 13 -19.00 4.11 -9.27
N ASP A 14 -19.74 3.00 -9.28
CA ASP A 14 -19.95 2.04 -8.20
C ASP A 14 -18.63 1.61 -7.52
N TYR A 15 -18.16 2.43 -6.57
CA TYR A 15 -16.88 2.23 -5.89
C TYR A 15 -16.91 0.92 -5.08
N TYR A 16 -18.08 0.63 -4.51
CA TYR A 16 -18.38 -0.62 -3.84
C TYR A 16 -18.28 -1.83 -4.77
N ALA A 17 -18.54 -1.69 -6.08
CA ALA A 17 -18.32 -2.77 -7.04
C ALA A 17 -16.85 -3.16 -7.20
N MET A 18 -15.89 -2.33 -6.80
CA MET A 18 -14.45 -2.64 -6.86
C MET A 18 -13.86 -3.06 -5.53
N CYS A 19 -14.59 -2.85 -4.44
CA CYS A 19 -14.13 -3.12 -3.09
C CYS A 19 -14.86 -4.31 -2.45
N VAL A 20 -14.27 -4.85 -1.38
CA VAL A 20 -14.85 -5.90 -0.55
C VAL A 20 -14.63 -5.55 0.92
N PRO A 21 -15.51 -6.03 1.82
CA PRO A 21 -15.26 -5.93 3.25
C PRO A 21 -13.90 -6.53 3.61
N TYR A 22 -13.07 -5.75 4.31
CA TYR A 22 -11.82 -6.23 4.89
C TYR A 22 -12.13 -7.27 5.96
N LYS A 23 -11.39 -8.37 5.94
CA LYS A 23 -11.47 -9.43 6.94
C LYS A 23 -10.17 -9.43 7.74
N PRO A 24 -10.18 -8.94 9.00
CA PRO A 24 -9.03 -9.03 9.88
C PRO A 24 -8.57 -10.48 10.05
N CYS A 25 -7.28 -10.67 10.34
CA CYS A 25 -6.76 -11.99 10.69
C CYS A 25 -7.40 -12.48 12.00
N ASP A 26 -8.11 -13.60 11.94
CA ASP A 26 -8.68 -14.24 13.13
C ASP A 26 -7.54 -14.89 13.94
N VAL A 27 -7.21 -14.27 15.07
CA VAL A 27 -6.12 -14.72 15.95
C VAL A 27 -6.45 -16.04 16.64
N ASN A 28 -7.72 -16.35 16.89
CA ASN A 28 -8.13 -17.64 17.47
C ASN A 28 -7.94 -18.77 16.45
N LEU A 29 -8.31 -18.53 15.20
CA LEU A 29 -8.00 -19.45 14.11
C LEU A 29 -6.48 -19.59 13.95
N LEU A 30 -5.73 -18.49 13.94
CA LEU A 30 -4.27 -18.52 13.83
C LEU A 30 -3.62 -19.35 14.95
N LYS A 31 -4.07 -19.22 16.21
CA LYS A 31 -3.60 -20.05 17.33
C LYS A 31 -3.76 -21.54 17.09
N SER A 32 -4.85 -21.94 16.45
CA SER A 32 -5.12 -23.35 16.15
C SER A 32 -4.21 -23.89 15.03
N MET A 33 -3.84 -23.05 14.07
CA MET A 33 -3.11 -23.43 12.85
C MET A 33 -1.58 -23.21 12.96
N ASN A 34 -1.16 -22.22 13.75
CA ASN A 34 0.22 -21.85 14.05
C ASN A 34 0.39 -21.65 15.56
N PRO A 35 0.29 -22.72 16.37
CA PRO A 35 0.34 -22.60 17.82
C PRO A 35 1.69 -22.07 18.29
N PHE A 36 1.67 -21.24 19.34
CA PHE A 36 2.88 -20.79 20.01
C PHE A 36 3.72 -21.99 20.47
N SER A 37 5.00 -22.01 20.09
CA SER A 37 5.96 -23.04 20.47
C SER A 37 6.99 -22.44 21.42
N LYS A 38 6.89 -22.80 22.71
CA LYS A 38 7.85 -22.34 23.72
C LYS A 38 9.27 -22.79 23.38
N GLN A 39 9.44 -24.00 22.87
CA GLN A 39 10.75 -24.54 22.50
C GLN A 39 11.44 -23.71 21.40
N ASP A 40 10.71 -23.34 20.34
CA ASP A 40 11.25 -22.53 19.25
C ASP A 40 11.56 -21.10 19.70
N VAL A 41 10.71 -20.54 20.56
CA VAL A 41 10.92 -19.21 21.13
C VAL A 41 12.11 -19.20 22.08
N ASP A 42 12.24 -20.18 22.96
CA ASP A 42 13.40 -20.32 23.86
C ASP A 42 14.70 -20.47 23.04
N ALA A 43 14.69 -21.26 21.96
CA ALA A 43 15.83 -21.40 21.06
C ALA A 43 16.19 -20.08 20.37
N PHE A 44 15.17 -19.33 19.91
CA PHE A 44 15.38 -17.99 19.35
C PHE A 44 15.98 -17.04 20.40
N LEU A 45 15.38 -16.93 21.59
CA LEU A 45 15.85 -16.03 22.64
C LEU A 45 17.25 -16.38 23.14
N ALA A 46 17.59 -17.67 23.24
CA ALA A 46 18.94 -18.13 23.59
C ALA A 46 19.99 -17.74 22.54
N SER A 47 19.59 -17.48 21.29
CA SER A 47 20.48 -16.97 20.24
C SER A 47 20.71 -15.45 20.30
N GLN A 48 20.00 -14.74 21.19
CA GLN A 48 20.08 -13.29 21.34
C GLN A 48 20.83 -12.91 22.63
N HIS A 49 21.42 -11.71 22.65
CA HIS A 49 22.03 -11.15 23.85
C HIS A 49 21.11 -10.06 24.44
N ALA A 50 20.90 -10.09 25.75
CA ALA A 50 20.07 -9.05 26.39
C ALA A 50 20.68 -7.65 26.14
N GLY A 51 19.83 -6.69 25.80
CA GLY A 51 20.21 -5.33 25.42
C GLY A 51 20.54 -5.13 23.94
N THR A 52 20.51 -6.17 23.09
CA THR A 52 20.75 -6.01 21.65
C THR A 52 19.48 -5.63 20.89
N SER A 53 19.65 -4.80 19.85
CA SER A 53 18.58 -4.56 18.89
C SER A 53 18.31 -5.81 18.07
N ILE A 54 17.04 -6.18 17.95
CA ILE A 54 16.59 -7.29 17.10
C ILE A 54 15.94 -6.71 15.84
N LYS A 55 16.35 -7.17 14.66
CA LYS A 55 15.56 -6.85 13.46
C LYS A 55 14.26 -7.65 13.51
N TYR A 56 13.15 -6.97 13.33
CA TYR A 56 11.80 -7.53 13.37
C TYR A 56 11.61 -8.76 12.47
N ALA A 57 12.28 -8.79 11.32
CA ALA A 57 12.28 -9.89 10.37
C ALA A 57 12.79 -11.24 10.94
N TYR A 58 13.47 -11.25 12.08
CA TYR A 58 14.02 -12.46 12.69
C TYR A 58 13.13 -13.09 13.78
N LEU A 59 11.91 -12.57 13.99
CA LEU A 59 11.00 -13.20 14.95
C LEU A 59 10.69 -14.65 14.56
N PRO A 60 10.58 -15.56 15.54
CA PRO A 60 10.33 -16.97 15.27
C PRO A 60 8.91 -17.16 14.72
N THR A 61 8.75 -18.07 13.76
CA THR A 61 7.48 -18.34 13.04
C THR A 61 6.25 -18.53 13.95
N PRO A 62 6.33 -19.19 15.13
CA PRO A 62 5.21 -19.31 16.06
C PRO A 62 4.72 -17.97 16.66
N MET A 63 5.43 -16.87 16.43
CA MET A 63 5.06 -15.51 16.84
C MET A 63 4.64 -14.63 15.66
N ILE A 64 4.53 -15.20 14.45
CA ILE A 64 4.18 -14.45 13.24
C ILE A 64 2.68 -14.51 12.97
N LYS A 65 2.09 -13.34 12.79
CA LYS A 65 0.78 -13.11 12.21
C LYS A 65 0.94 -12.86 10.71
N PRO A 66 0.27 -13.64 9.83
CA PRO A 66 0.51 -13.66 8.39
C PRO A 66 -0.19 -12.50 7.64
N VAL A 67 -0.10 -11.28 8.17
CA VAL A 67 -0.58 -10.04 7.55
C VAL A 67 0.48 -8.96 7.71
N SER A 68 0.42 -7.91 6.89
CA SER A 68 1.37 -6.79 7.02
C SER A 68 1.13 -5.96 8.28
N LEU A 69 2.19 -5.34 8.79
CA LEU A 69 2.05 -4.27 9.78
C LEU A 69 1.18 -3.12 9.25
N LEU A 70 1.24 -2.80 7.96
CA LEU A 70 0.44 -1.71 7.37
C LEU A 70 -1.06 -1.98 7.47
N GLU A 71 -1.47 -3.25 7.47
CA GLU A 71 -2.85 -3.66 7.72
C GLU A 71 -3.26 -3.39 9.18
N ASP A 72 -2.40 -3.73 10.14
CA ASP A 72 -2.65 -3.45 11.57
C ASP A 72 -2.75 -1.94 11.85
N LEU A 73 -1.93 -1.12 11.18
CA LEU A 73 -2.01 0.34 11.30
C LEU A 73 -3.35 0.90 10.83
N SER A 74 -4.09 0.18 9.97
CA SER A 74 -5.44 0.60 9.60
C SER A 74 -6.47 0.45 10.72
N ASN A 75 -6.11 -0.14 11.86
CA ASN A 75 -6.96 -0.13 13.06
C ASN A 75 -7.24 1.28 13.58
N PHE A 76 -6.38 2.26 13.31
CA PHE A 76 -6.67 3.67 13.58
C PHE A 76 -7.94 4.16 12.86
N LEU A 77 -8.38 3.49 11.79
CA LEU A 77 -9.60 3.85 11.06
C LEU A 77 -10.90 3.33 11.72
N VAL A 78 -10.82 2.32 12.60
CA VAL A 78 -11.98 1.51 13.05
C VAL A 78 -12.99 2.31 13.88
N PHE A 79 -12.54 3.28 14.67
CA PHE A 79 -13.39 4.12 15.51
C PHE A 79 -13.29 5.61 15.14
N VAL A 80 -12.94 5.90 13.88
CA VAL A 80 -12.74 7.29 13.44
C VAL A 80 -14.03 8.11 13.53
N ASP A 81 -15.21 7.47 13.55
CA ASP A 81 -16.52 8.11 13.78
C ASP A 81 -16.61 8.85 15.13
N LEU A 82 -15.82 8.46 16.14
CA LEU A 82 -15.71 9.17 17.42
C LEU A 82 -15.19 10.62 17.27
N LEU A 83 -14.58 10.97 16.14
CA LEU A 83 -14.14 12.33 15.82
C LEU A 83 -15.23 13.19 15.15
N TYR A 84 -16.42 12.64 14.88
CA TYR A 84 -17.51 13.32 14.18
C TYR A 84 -18.77 13.52 15.03
N PRO A 85 -18.68 14.01 16.30
CA PRO A 85 -19.89 14.44 16.97
C PRO A 85 -20.52 15.61 16.19
N LYS A 86 -21.86 15.66 16.19
CA LYS A 86 -22.64 16.67 15.46
C LYS A 86 -22.19 18.09 15.82
N ASP A 87 -21.88 18.31 17.10
CA ASP A 87 -21.62 19.63 17.64
C ASP A 87 -20.12 19.94 17.83
N TYR A 88 -19.21 19.16 17.22
CA TYR A 88 -17.75 19.32 17.41
C TYR A 88 -17.26 20.77 17.13
N GLU A 89 -17.87 21.44 16.15
CA GLU A 89 -17.51 22.82 15.79
C GLU A 89 -17.74 23.80 16.94
N GLN A 90 -18.78 23.56 17.76
CA GLN A 90 -19.13 24.39 18.91
C GLN A 90 -18.40 23.96 20.19
N PHE A 91 -17.63 22.87 20.17
CA PHE A 91 -16.87 22.43 21.34
C PHE A 91 -15.81 23.49 21.70
N ASP A 92 -15.69 23.73 23.00
CA ASP A 92 -14.53 24.39 23.58
C ASP A 92 -13.29 23.47 23.54
N THR A 93 -12.14 23.99 23.96
CA THR A 93 -10.88 23.25 23.96
C THR A 93 -10.96 21.94 24.74
N ASP A 94 -11.62 21.94 25.89
CA ASP A 94 -11.72 20.75 26.75
C ASP A 94 -12.56 19.67 26.06
N ASN A 95 -13.73 20.00 25.53
CA ASN A 95 -14.60 19.03 24.84
C ASN A 95 -13.97 18.47 23.56
N ARG A 96 -13.22 19.29 22.80
CA ARG A 96 -12.42 18.80 21.67
C ARG A 96 -11.37 17.80 22.11
N LEU A 97 -10.65 18.13 23.18
CA LEU A 97 -9.64 17.25 23.75
C LEU A 97 -10.24 15.93 24.22
N PHE A 98 -11.40 15.96 24.88
CA PHE A 98 -12.12 14.76 25.29
C PHE A 98 -12.49 13.89 24.09
N SER A 99 -12.99 14.47 22.99
CA SER A 99 -13.31 13.73 21.77
C SER A 99 -12.07 13.04 21.17
N VAL A 100 -10.96 13.78 21.08
CA VAL A 100 -9.68 13.28 20.55
C VAL A 100 -9.08 12.19 21.45
N LEU A 101 -9.10 12.38 22.77
CA LEU A 101 -8.63 11.39 23.74
C LEU A 101 -9.50 10.13 23.72
N LYS A 102 -10.83 10.27 23.57
CA LYS A 102 -11.76 9.14 23.45
C LYS A 102 -11.43 8.31 22.22
N TYR A 103 -11.25 8.97 21.06
CA TYR A 103 -10.78 8.31 19.84
C TYR A 103 -9.44 7.62 20.07
N PHE A 104 -8.42 8.34 20.55
CA PHE A 104 -7.08 7.77 20.74
C PHE A 104 -7.08 6.55 21.68
N LEU A 105 -7.79 6.62 22.82
CA LEU A 105 -7.88 5.52 23.78
C LEU A 105 -8.67 4.33 23.23
N SER A 106 -9.66 4.57 22.36
CA SER A 106 -10.46 3.50 21.75
C SER A 106 -9.64 2.60 20.82
N VAL A 107 -8.67 3.16 20.09
CA VAL A 107 -7.88 2.44 19.08
C VAL A 107 -7.17 1.22 19.67
N TRP A 108 -6.66 1.32 20.90
CA TRP A 108 -5.91 0.24 21.55
C TRP A 108 -6.74 -1.02 21.81
N SER A 109 -8.07 -0.88 21.97
CA SER A 109 -9.00 -2.01 22.14
C SER A 109 -9.06 -2.97 20.94
N THR A 110 -8.65 -2.50 19.75
CA THR A 110 -8.67 -3.28 18.51
C THR A 110 -7.48 -4.25 18.37
N PHE A 111 -6.46 -4.12 19.22
CA PHE A 111 -5.25 -4.94 19.14
C PHE A 111 -5.36 -6.16 20.05
N SER A 112 -4.97 -7.32 19.52
CA SER A 112 -4.91 -8.54 20.34
C SER A 112 -3.78 -8.47 21.37
N THR A 113 -4.02 -9.06 22.55
CA THR A 113 -3.02 -9.27 23.60
C THR A 113 -2.19 -10.53 23.41
N ASP A 114 -2.30 -11.17 22.25
CA ASP A 114 -1.51 -12.35 21.91
C ASP A 114 -0.11 -11.99 21.41
N VAL A 115 0.79 -12.97 21.47
CA VAL A 115 2.20 -12.81 21.08
C VAL A 115 2.44 -12.87 19.56
N TYR A 116 1.38 -12.82 18.75
CA TYR A 116 1.47 -12.81 17.30
C TYR A 116 1.65 -11.39 16.79
N LEU A 117 2.79 -11.15 16.15
CA LEU A 117 3.14 -9.87 15.55
C LEU A 117 2.99 -9.93 14.03
N PRO A 118 2.51 -8.87 13.37
CA PRO A 118 2.38 -8.84 11.91
C PRO A 118 3.74 -9.05 11.22
N CYS A 119 3.74 -9.24 9.90
CA CYS A 119 4.96 -9.30 9.11
C CYS A 119 5.53 -7.89 8.87
N SER A 120 6.86 -7.77 8.89
CA SER A 120 7.54 -6.51 8.55
C SER A 120 7.39 -6.22 7.06
N PRO A 121 6.84 -5.05 6.67
CA PRO A 121 6.52 -4.77 5.28
C PRO A 121 7.74 -4.70 4.35
N TYR A 122 7.53 -4.86 3.06
CA TYR A 122 8.53 -4.58 2.02
C TYR A 122 8.74 -3.08 1.88
N ARG A 123 9.92 -2.63 1.45
CA ARG A 123 10.12 -1.24 1.06
C ARG A 123 9.12 -0.84 -0.05
N GLY A 124 8.36 0.24 0.15
CA GLY A 124 7.33 0.68 -0.80
C GLY A 124 6.08 -0.20 -0.81
N GLU A 125 5.96 -1.15 0.13
CA GLU A 125 4.68 -1.83 0.37
C GLU A 125 3.63 -0.80 0.78
N THR A 126 2.40 -1.00 0.34
CA THR A 126 1.27 -0.10 0.64
C THR A 126 0.06 -0.86 1.14
N PHE A 127 -0.73 -0.21 1.98
CA PHE A 127 -2.07 -0.69 2.33
C PHE A 127 -3.05 0.47 2.29
N ALA A 128 -4.18 0.26 1.61
CA ALA A 128 -5.24 1.25 1.50
C ALA A 128 -6.59 0.62 1.82
N CYS A 129 -7.40 1.34 2.61
CA CYS A 129 -8.77 0.96 2.90
C CYS A 129 -9.60 2.20 3.20
N PHE A 130 -10.91 2.03 3.37
CA PHE A 130 -11.79 3.11 3.80
C PHE A 130 -12.90 2.58 4.71
N VAL A 131 -13.55 3.49 5.42
CA VAL A 131 -14.79 3.25 6.17
C VAL A 131 -15.84 4.28 5.76
N ASN A 132 -17.10 3.96 6.03
CA ASN A 132 -18.20 4.90 5.89
C ASN A 132 -18.57 5.44 7.26
N THR A 133 -18.72 6.76 7.34
CA THR A 133 -19.14 7.47 8.57
C THR A 133 -20.42 8.25 8.29
N SER A 134 -20.95 8.92 9.33
CA SER A 134 -22.10 9.81 9.21
C SER A 134 -21.87 11.02 8.30
N VAL A 135 -20.61 11.38 8.03
CA VAL A 135 -20.24 12.54 7.20
C VAL A 135 -19.72 12.16 5.81
N GLY A 136 -19.66 10.87 5.48
CA GLY A 136 -19.14 10.36 4.21
C GLY A 136 -17.99 9.39 4.39
N LYS A 137 -17.22 9.19 3.32
CA LYS A 137 -16.10 8.24 3.31
C LYS A 137 -14.89 8.81 4.04
N VAL A 138 -14.23 7.96 4.81
CA VAL A 138 -12.93 8.25 5.43
C VAL A 138 -11.93 7.21 4.96
N SER A 139 -10.86 7.67 4.31
CA SER A 139 -9.86 6.82 3.65
C SER A 139 -8.59 6.71 4.49
N PHE A 140 -7.96 5.54 4.48
CA PHE A 140 -6.65 5.27 5.08
C PHE A 140 -5.67 4.82 3.99
N LEU A 141 -4.44 5.33 4.05
CA LEU A 141 -3.33 4.89 3.22
C LEU A 141 -2.06 4.79 4.05
N ALA A 142 -1.36 3.68 3.96
CA ALA A 142 -0.05 3.48 4.56
C ALA A 142 0.99 3.05 3.53
N GLU A 143 2.24 3.41 3.77
CA GLU A 143 3.41 2.98 3.01
C GLU A 143 4.58 2.67 3.95
N GLU A 144 5.36 1.66 3.58
CA GLU A 144 6.68 1.42 4.15
C GLU A 144 7.75 2.28 3.46
N CYS A 145 7.98 3.47 4.00
CA CYS A 145 8.80 4.51 3.36
C CYS A 145 10.31 4.21 3.40
N SER A 146 10.79 3.45 4.39
CA SER A 146 12.21 3.17 4.61
C SER A 146 12.40 1.88 5.40
N ILE A 147 13.44 1.09 5.11
CA ILE A 147 13.77 -0.09 5.94
C ILE A 147 15.00 0.12 6.83
N HIS A 148 15.83 1.11 6.50
CA HIS A 148 17.01 1.52 7.29
C HIS A 148 17.12 3.07 7.33
N PRO A 149 16.48 3.75 8.31
CA PRO A 149 15.69 3.22 9.43
C PRO A 149 14.36 2.59 9.00
N ASP A 150 13.74 1.78 9.85
CA ASP A 150 12.54 0.96 9.57
C ASP A 150 11.25 1.77 9.82
N VAL A 151 10.74 2.44 8.79
CA VAL A 151 9.75 3.52 8.90
C VAL A 151 8.52 3.25 8.03
N ALA A 152 7.37 3.03 8.69
CA ALA A 152 6.06 3.11 8.07
C ALA A 152 5.41 4.46 8.33
N SER A 153 4.67 4.96 7.35
CA SER A 153 3.87 6.17 7.48
C SER A 153 2.47 5.93 6.96
N PHE A 154 1.49 6.59 7.56
CA PHE A 154 0.11 6.52 7.12
C PHE A 154 -0.61 7.86 7.22
N ILE A 155 -1.69 7.96 6.47
CA ILE A 155 -2.61 9.10 6.50
C ILE A 155 -4.06 8.62 6.52
N ILE A 156 -4.90 9.35 7.23
CA ILE A 156 -6.37 9.25 7.21
C ILE A 156 -6.94 10.61 6.82
N GLU A 157 -7.82 10.63 5.83
CA GLU A 157 -8.54 11.84 5.39
C GLU A 157 -10.01 11.51 5.10
N ASP A 158 -10.90 12.43 5.44
CA ASP A 158 -12.30 12.39 5.05
C ASP A 158 -12.59 13.26 3.82
N GLU A 159 -13.68 12.96 3.13
CA GLU A 159 -14.09 13.67 1.90
C GLU A 159 -14.59 15.10 2.15
N VAL A 160 -14.99 15.43 3.39
CA VAL A 160 -15.51 16.75 3.75
C VAL A 160 -14.45 17.66 4.36
N ASP A 161 -13.19 17.22 4.34
CA ASP A 161 -12.02 17.96 4.81
C ASP A 161 -12.15 18.47 6.24
N ARG A 162 -12.64 17.62 7.14
CA ARG A 162 -12.77 17.95 8.55
C ARG A 162 -11.53 17.55 9.35
N TRP A 163 -11.00 16.37 9.08
CA TRP A 163 -9.90 15.74 9.79
C TRP A 163 -8.84 15.21 8.83
N ARG A 164 -7.59 15.48 9.19
CA ARG A 164 -6.41 14.81 8.64
C ARG A 164 -5.64 14.17 9.78
N ILE A 165 -5.39 12.87 9.70
CA ILE A 165 -4.60 12.14 10.70
C ILE A 165 -3.36 11.59 10.01
N GLU A 166 -2.18 11.99 10.45
CA GLU A 166 -0.90 11.51 9.91
C GLU A 166 -0.13 10.76 10.99
N GLY A 167 0.34 9.56 10.69
CA GLY A 167 1.16 8.76 11.58
C GLY A 167 2.49 8.40 10.95
N THR A 168 3.58 8.48 11.71
CA THR A 168 4.89 7.92 11.31
C THR A 168 5.43 7.07 12.45
N ILE A 169 5.92 5.87 12.12
CA ILE A 169 6.45 4.89 13.07
C ILE A 169 7.81 4.39 12.58
N ASP A 170 8.88 4.84 13.23
CA ASP A 170 10.25 4.32 13.15
C ASP A 170 10.47 3.26 14.23
N ARG A 171 10.59 2.00 13.81
CA ARG A 171 10.53 0.83 14.70
C ARG A 171 11.90 0.49 15.27
N GLN A 172 11.95 0.31 16.58
CA GLN A 172 13.13 -0.11 17.32
C GLN A 172 12.77 -1.27 18.23
N ASN A 173 13.37 -2.44 18.00
CA ASN A 173 13.09 -3.63 18.81
C ASN A 173 14.29 -3.94 19.70
N LEU A 174 14.02 -4.19 20.97
CA LEU A 174 15.00 -4.45 22.02
C LEU A 174 14.67 -5.75 22.74
N PHE A 175 15.68 -6.61 22.91
CA PHE A 175 15.56 -7.79 23.76
C PHE A 175 15.93 -7.47 25.21
N CYS A 176 14.99 -7.72 26.13
CA CYS A 176 15.12 -7.39 27.55
C CYS A 176 15.12 -8.65 28.45
N GLY A 177 15.59 -9.80 27.94
CA GLY A 177 15.64 -11.06 28.69
C GLY A 177 14.29 -11.77 28.72
N ASN A 178 13.41 -11.46 29.69
CA ASN A 178 12.08 -12.09 29.75
C ASN A 178 11.04 -11.42 28.84
N SER A 179 11.43 -10.35 28.13
CA SER A 179 10.53 -9.59 27.27
C SER A 179 11.21 -9.15 25.97
N LEU A 180 10.41 -8.96 24.92
CA LEU A 180 10.76 -8.23 23.71
C LEU A 180 9.99 -6.91 23.70
N VAL A 181 10.69 -5.80 23.58
CA VAL A 181 10.09 -4.45 23.56
C VAL A 181 10.22 -3.89 22.15
N PHE A 182 9.09 -3.54 21.55
CA PHE A 182 8.96 -2.89 20.26
C PHE A 182 8.61 -1.43 20.56
N SER A 183 9.63 -0.58 20.59
CA SER A 183 9.45 0.85 20.75
C SER A 183 9.37 1.54 19.39
N HIS A 184 8.73 2.69 19.38
CA HIS A 184 8.42 3.43 18.17
C HIS A 184 8.88 4.86 18.37
N LYS A 185 9.80 5.33 17.52
CA LYS A 185 10.04 6.76 17.33
C LYS A 185 9.04 7.27 16.30
N GLY A 186 8.58 8.51 16.45
CA GLY A 186 7.58 9.12 15.57
C GLY A 186 6.34 9.58 16.33
N SER A 187 5.32 9.98 15.58
CA SER A 187 4.18 10.72 16.09
C SER A 187 2.90 10.38 15.32
N LEU A 188 1.77 10.58 15.98
CA LEU A 188 0.42 10.61 15.42
C LEU A 188 -0.12 12.03 15.55
N THR A 189 -0.33 12.70 14.43
CA THR A 189 -0.85 14.07 14.38
C THR A 189 -2.28 14.08 13.87
N LEU A 190 -3.23 14.47 14.71
CA LEU A 190 -4.60 14.72 14.33
C LEU A 190 -4.77 16.21 14.09
N THR A 191 -5.05 16.60 12.85
CA THR A 191 -5.31 17.98 12.45
C THR A 191 -6.79 18.15 12.18
N TYR A 192 -7.43 19.05 12.93
CA TYR A 192 -8.77 19.51 12.59
C TYR A 192 -8.64 20.67 11.61
N LEU A 193 -8.95 20.37 10.35
CA LEU A 193 -8.65 21.22 9.20
C LEU A 193 -9.37 22.57 9.21
N PRO A 194 -10.65 22.70 9.64
CA PRO A 194 -11.34 24.00 9.63
C PRO A 194 -10.66 25.10 10.44
N THR A 195 -9.88 24.74 11.46
CA THR A 195 -9.10 25.72 12.23
C THR A 195 -7.59 25.47 12.18
N GLU A 196 -7.11 24.40 11.57
CA GLU A 196 -5.69 23.98 11.57
C GLU A 196 -5.13 23.76 12.99
N GLU A 197 -5.99 23.35 13.94
CA GLU A 197 -5.55 22.92 15.27
C GLU A 197 -5.03 21.47 15.22
N GLN A 198 -3.98 21.19 15.98
CA GLN A 198 -3.27 19.91 15.93
C GLN A 198 -3.16 19.29 17.33
N PHE A 199 -3.42 17.99 17.40
CA PHE A 199 -3.18 17.14 18.55
C PHE A 199 -2.10 16.13 18.18
N VAL A 200 -0.94 16.21 18.80
CA VAL A 200 0.22 15.38 18.46
C VAL A 200 0.49 14.40 19.59
N PHE A 201 0.42 13.11 19.29
CA PHE A 201 0.68 12.02 20.22
C PHE A 201 2.01 11.34 19.87
N SER A 202 2.78 10.93 20.88
CA SER A 202 3.74 9.84 20.71
C SER A 202 3.03 8.47 20.74
N PHE A 203 3.76 7.39 20.52
CA PHE A 203 3.21 6.02 20.59
C PHE A 203 3.67 5.30 21.86
N PRO A 204 2.83 4.41 22.44
CA PRO A 204 3.30 3.49 23.47
C PRO A 204 4.19 2.43 22.82
N SER A 205 4.97 1.72 23.63
CA SER A 205 5.70 0.54 23.17
C SER A 205 4.83 -0.71 23.26
N ILE A 206 5.00 -1.64 22.32
CA ILE A 206 4.45 -3.00 22.45
C ILE A 206 5.49 -3.85 23.18
N THR A 207 5.12 -4.47 24.28
CA THR A 207 5.98 -5.36 25.05
C THR A 207 5.39 -6.76 25.05
N LEU A 208 6.12 -7.70 24.47
CA LEU A 208 5.84 -9.12 24.63
C LEU A 208 6.53 -9.60 25.91
N SER A 209 5.76 -9.84 26.96
CA SER A 209 6.25 -10.28 28.27
C SER A 209 6.06 -11.77 28.47
N GLY A 210 6.77 -12.32 29.46
CA GLY A 210 6.55 -13.69 29.91
C GLY A 210 7.08 -14.76 28.96
N LEU A 211 8.04 -14.39 28.10
CA LEU A 211 8.53 -15.28 27.04
C LEU A 211 9.38 -16.45 27.59
N LEU A 212 10.24 -16.19 28.59
CA LEU A 212 11.04 -17.22 29.26
C LEU A 212 10.33 -17.77 30.50
N PHE A 213 9.83 -16.86 31.34
CA PHE A 213 9.18 -17.13 32.62
C PHE A 213 7.83 -16.43 32.71
N GLY A 214 6.77 -17.20 32.97
CA GLY A 214 5.39 -16.69 33.05
C GLY A 214 4.51 -17.16 31.89
N THR A 215 3.38 -16.47 31.71
CA THR A 215 2.48 -16.68 30.56
C THR A 215 2.80 -15.62 29.50
N PRO A 216 3.14 -16.02 28.26
CA PRO A 216 3.41 -15.09 27.18
C PRO A 216 2.18 -14.20 26.89
N GLU A 217 2.39 -12.89 26.84
CA GLU A 217 1.32 -11.90 26.60
C GLU A 217 1.90 -10.66 25.91
N SER A 218 1.15 -10.06 24.98
CA SER A 218 1.43 -8.75 24.42
C SER A 218 0.73 -7.66 25.22
N GLN A 219 1.46 -6.60 25.53
CA GLN A 219 0.99 -5.45 26.30
C GLN A 219 1.43 -4.15 25.65
N PHE A 220 0.62 -3.10 25.77
CA PHE A 220 1.10 -1.73 25.57
C PHE A 220 1.74 -1.21 26.85
N THR A 221 2.87 -0.52 26.73
CA THR A 221 3.66 -0.06 27.89
C THR A 221 4.32 1.29 27.61
N GLY A 222 4.53 2.06 28.68
CA GLY A 222 5.24 3.34 28.63
C GLY A 222 4.32 4.55 28.51
N ASP A 223 4.92 5.73 28.54
CA ASP A 223 4.19 7.00 28.53
C ASP A 223 4.05 7.53 27.11
N VAL A 224 2.81 7.87 26.76
CA VAL A 224 2.47 8.66 25.58
C VAL A 224 2.31 10.11 26.00
N GLN A 225 3.00 11.00 25.28
CA GLN A 225 2.83 12.44 25.41
C GLN A 225 1.84 12.91 24.35
N MET A 226 0.88 13.74 24.74
CA MET A 226 -0.01 14.44 23.83
C MET A 226 0.11 15.95 24.03
N THR A 227 0.31 16.68 22.93
CA THR A 227 0.34 18.15 22.94
C THR A 227 -0.74 18.72 22.03
N TYR A 228 -1.24 19.91 22.37
CA TYR A 228 -2.23 20.64 21.60
C TYR A 228 -1.66 21.97 21.09
N SER A 229 -1.81 22.26 19.79
CA SER A 229 -1.11 23.39 19.16
C SER A 229 -1.66 24.78 19.52
N LYS A 230 -2.91 24.89 19.97
CA LYS A 230 -3.58 26.17 20.26
C LYS A 230 -3.85 26.42 21.74
N GLY A 231 -2.95 25.98 22.62
CA GLY A 231 -3.06 26.25 24.04
C GLY A 231 -1.89 25.70 24.84
N SER A 232 -2.02 25.75 26.16
CA SER A 232 -1.05 25.19 27.12
C SER A 232 -1.44 23.80 27.61
N MET A 233 -2.45 23.19 27.00
CA MET A 233 -2.93 21.88 27.40
C MET A 233 -2.05 20.77 26.81
N HIS A 234 -1.79 19.76 27.64
CA HIS A 234 -1.06 18.55 27.26
C HIS A 234 -1.56 17.38 28.09
N SER A 235 -1.28 16.14 27.67
CA SER A 235 -1.57 14.95 28.46
C SER A 235 -0.38 14.01 28.51
N VAL A 236 -0.23 13.38 29.67
CA VAL A 236 0.61 12.20 29.85
C VAL A 236 -0.31 11.00 30.00
N ILE A 237 -0.21 10.05 29.07
CA ILE A 237 -1.03 8.84 29.01
C ILE A 237 -0.11 7.64 29.26
N SER A 238 -0.14 7.10 30.47
CA SER A 238 0.71 6.00 30.92
C SER A 238 0.03 4.66 30.69
N PHE A 239 0.61 3.84 29.81
CA PHE A 239 0.25 2.43 29.64
C PHE A 239 1.05 1.61 30.66
N LEU A 240 0.37 1.11 31.68
CA LEU A 240 1.02 0.48 32.82
C LEU A 240 1.33 -1.00 32.51
N PRO A 241 2.58 -1.44 32.69
CA PRO A 241 2.91 -2.86 32.58
C PRO A 241 2.20 -3.65 33.69
N ARG A 242 1.90 -4.92 33.41
CA ARG A 242 1.41 -5.86 34.42
C ARG A 242 2.31 -5.83 35.67
N PRO A 243 1.76 -5.59 36.87
CA PRO A 243 2.54 -5.64 38.11
C PRO A 243 3.11 -7.04 38.37
N THR A 244 4.25 -7.11 39.06
CA THR A 244 4.95 -8.36 39.36
C THR A 244 4.27 -9.21 40.45
N ILE A 245 3.42 -8.60 41.30
CA ILE A 245 2.73 -9.28 42.41
C ILE A 245 1.23 -8.94 42.35
N GLY A 246 0.48 -9.69 41.53
CA GLY A 246 -0.97 -9.53 41.41
C GLY A 246 -1.39 -8.15 40.84
N GLY A 247 -2.56 -8.10 40.23
CA GLY A 247 -3.12 -6.86 39.67
C GLY A 247 -3.57 -6.98 38.23
N ASP A 248 -4.29 -5.96 37.78
CA ASP A 248 -4.83 -5.88 36.44
C ASP A 248 -3.73 -5.64 35.39
N SER A 249 -3.87 -6.28 34.23
CA SER A 249 -3.14 -5.87 33.03
C SER A 249 -3.96 -4.86 32.24
N LYS A 250 -3.34 -4.26 31.22
CA LYS A 250 -4.02 -3.37 30.26
C LYS A 250 -4.53 -2.05 30.85
N VAL A 251 -4.00 -1.67 32.02
CA VAL A 251 -4.38 -0.43 32.70
C VAL A 251 -3.73 0.76 31.99
N VAL A 252 -4.52 1.81 31.77
CA VAL A 252 -4.04 3.09 31.24
C VAL A 252 -4.49 4.22 32.15
N ARG A 253 -3.60 5.19 32.39
CA ARG A 253 -3.89 6.41 33.14
C ARG A 253 -3.52 7.62 32.30
N ALA A 254 -4.47 8.48 31.99
CA ALA A 254 -4.23 9.77 31.37
C ALA A 254 -4.39 10.89 32.39
N SER A 255 -3.37 11.74 32.53
CA SER A 255 -3.48 13.02 33.23
C SER A 255 -3.48 14.13 32.21
N VAL A 256 -4.53 14.93 32.18
CA VAL A 256 -4.63 16.12 31.33
C VAL A 256 -4.25 17.33 32.16
N TRP A 257 -3.28 18.08 31.64
CA TRP A 257 -2.72 19.25 32.28
C TRP A 257 -3.15 20.50 31.52
N ARG A 258 -3.49 21.54 32.27
CA ARG A 258 -3.60 22.92 31.80
C ARG A 258 -2.50 23.70 32.50
N GLU A 259 -1.48 24.07 31.73
CA GLU A 259 -0.24 24.64 32.27
C GLU A 259 0.40 23.69 33.30
N SER A 260 0.45 24.08 34.58
CA SER A 260 1.02 23.30 35.67
C SER A 260 -0.02 22.59 36.55
N THR A 261 -1.31 22.73 36.22
CA THR A 261 -2.42 22.15 36.99
C THR A 261 -3.07 21.00 36.24
N ILE A 262 -3.46 19.95 36.96
CA ILE A 262 -4.21 18.84 36.36
C ILE A 262 -5.65 19.30 36.19
N ALA A 263 -6.15 19.31 34.95
CA ALA A 263 -7.53 19.63 34.64
C ALA A 263 -8.46 18.44 34.92
N PHE A 264 -8.05 17.24 34.53
CA PHE A 264 -8.78 15.99 34.82
C PHE A 264 -7.89 14.77 34.65
N ARG A 265 -8.31 13.65 35.24
CA ARG A 265 -7.66 12.35 35.10
C ARG A 265 -8.65 11.34 34.51
N ILE A 266 -8.15 10.49 33.63
CA ILE A 266 -8.89 9.36 33.06
C ILE A 266 -8.13 8.09 33.44
N GLU A 267 -8.82 7.11 34.00
CA GLU A 267 -8.24 5.81 34.35
C GLU A 267 -9.16 4.68 33.87
N GLY A 268 -8.57 3.56 33.48
CA GLY A 268 -9.32 2.39 33.10
C GLY A 268 -8.47 1.34 32.42
N ARG A 269 -9.14 0.44 31.70
CA ARG A 269 -8.50 -0.61 30.93
C ARG A 269 -8.90 -0.51 29.47
N TRP A 270 -7.92 -0.59 28.59
CA TRP A 270 -8.17 -0.43 27.15
C TRP A 270 -9.02 -1.54 26.52
N ASP A 271 -9.24 -2.66 27.21
CA ASP A 271 -10.15 -3.73 26.79
C ASP A 271 -11.56 -3.66 27.41
N ILE A 272 -11.80 -2.78 28.38
CA ILE A 272 -13.09 -2.69 29.11
C ILE A 272 -13.71 -1.31 28.95
N GLY A 273 -12.97 -0.26 29.26
CA GLY A 273 -13.50 1.08 29.38
C GLY A 273 -12.70 1.95 30.33
N PHE A 274 -13.12 3.21 30.43
CA PHE A 274 -12.43 4.28 31.12
C PHE A 274 -13.43 5.15 31.89
N GLU A 275 -12.95 5.74 32.97
CA GLU A 275 -13.67 6.67 33.83
C GLU A 275 -12.88 7.96 34.00
N ILE A 276 -13.58 9.10 34.09
CA ILE A 276 -13.01 10.35 34.58
C ILE A 276 -13.04 10.30 36.10
N ILE A 277 -11.89 10.60 36.72
CA ILE A 277 -11.75 10.65 38.18
C ILE A 277 -12.09 12.06 38.66
N GLY A 278 -13.20 12.19 39.39
CA GLY A 278 -13.63 13.46 40.00
C GLY A 278 -12.75 13.87 41.18
N GLU A 279 -12.63 15.18 41.41
CA GLU A 279 -11.86 15.72 42.54
C GLU A 279 -12.50 15.40 43.90
N ASP A 280 -13.82 15.19 43.92
CA ASP A 280 -14.63 14.79 45.07
C ASP A 280 -14.61 13.28 45.35
N GLY A 281 -13.90 12.51 44.52
CA GLY A 281 -13.86 11.05 44.57
C GLY A 281 -15.01 10.35 43.87
N ALA A 282 -15.92 11.08 43.21
CA ALA A 282 -16.96 10.50 42.37
C ALA A 282 -16.43 10.33 40.93
N ASN A 283 -16.37 9.08 40.48
CA ASN A 283 -15.99 8.78 39.10
C ASN A 283 -17.20 8.90 38.16
N SER A 284 -16.94 9.30 36.91
CA SER A 284 -17.95 9.30 35.84
C SER A 284 -17.47 8.50 34.64
N VAL A 285 -18.39 7.86 33.93
CA VAL A 285 -18.05 7.02 32.78
C VAL A 285 -17.52 7.90 31.63
N PHE A 286 -16.33 7.56 31.13
CA PHE A 286 -15.73 8.23 29.97
C PHE A 286 -16.04 7.45 28.67
N MET A 287 -15.82 6.15 28.70
CA MET A 287 -15.97 5.26 27.55
C MET A 287 -16.16 3.82 28.01
N VAL A 288 -17.10 3.09 27.39
CA VAL A 288 -17.27 1.65 27.57
C VAL A 288 -16.92 0.99 26.23
N VAL A 289 -15.93 0.11 26.22
CA VAL A 289 -15.39 -0.49 24.98
C VAL A 289 -16.44 -1.34 24.27
N SER A 290 -17.24 -2.09 25.01
CA SER A 290 -18.30 -2.94 24.45
C SER A 290 -19.46 -2.17 23.81
N GLU A 291 -19.56 -0.86 24.05
CA GLU A 291 -20.56 0.02 23.45
C GLU A 291 -20.05 0.71 22.18
N LEU A 292 -18.76 0.56 21.86
CA LEU A 292 -18.18 1.10 20.64
C LEU A 292 -18.63 0.29 19.42
N ASN A 293 -18.88 0.98 18.31
CA ASN A 293 -19.25 0.36 17.05
C ASN A 293 -18.04 0.32 16.12
N GLU A 294 -17.48 -0.87 15.89
CA GLU A 294 -16.38 -1.05 14.94
C GLU A 294 -16.86 -0.78 13.51
N LEU A 295 -16.26 0.21 12.85
CA LEU A 295 -16.57 0.50 11.45
C LEU A 295 -16.01 -0.60 10.52
N GLN A 296 -16.86 -1.07 9.62
CA GLN A 296 -16.45 -2.02 8.59
C GLN A 296 -15.50 -1.35 7.59
N ARG A 297 -14.23 -1.76 7.61
CA ARG A 297 -13.24 -1.38 6.60
C ARG A 297 -13.54 -2.06 5.27
N PHE A 298 -13.32 -1.36 4.18
CA PHE A 298 -13.42 -1.87 2.82
C PHE A 298 -12.07 -1.72 2.12
N VAL A 299 -11.65 -2.77 1.42
CA VAL A 299 -10.40 -2.84 0.66
C VAL A 299 -10.68 -3.14 -0.80
N LEU A 300 -9.73 -2.82 -1.65
CA LEU A 300 -9.79 -3.16 -3.07
C LEU A 300 -9.84 -4.70 -3.26
N LYS A 301 -10.62 -5.17 -4.24
CA LYS A 301 -10.69 -6.62 -4.56
C LYS A 301 -9.31 -7.22 -4.84
N PRO A 302 -9.01 -8.45 -4.40
CA PRO A 302 -7.68 -9.06 -4.56
C PRO A 302 -7.14 -9.14 -6.00
N GLU A 303 -8.03 -9.21 -6.98
CA GLU A 303 -7.72 -9.21 -8.42
C GLU A 303 -7.44 -7.81 -9.00
N LEU A 304 -7.72 -6.75 -8.24
CA LEU A 304 -7.44 -5.36 -8.61
C LEU A 304 -6.23 -4.80 -7.87
N GLN A 305 -5.78 -5.46 -6.79
CA GLN A 305 -4.64 -5.05 -5.99
C GLN A 305 -3.31 -5.16 -6.73
N GLY A 306 -2.42 -4.21 -6.43
CA GLY A 306 -1.06 -4.20 -6.93
C GLY A 306 -0.09 -5.18 -6.28
N ALA A 307 1.07 -5.34 -6.92
CA ALA A 307 2.08 -6.31 -6.50
C ALA A 307 2.71 -6.00 -5.13
N LEU A 308 2.74 -4.72 -4.74
CA LEU A 308 3.23 -4.23 -3.44
C LEU A 308 2.09 -3.85 -2.49
N GLU A 309 0.83 -4.19 -2.80
CA GLU A 309 -0.23 -4.06 -1.81
C GLU A 309 -0.13 -5.18 -0.77
N SER A 310 -0.21 -4.84 0.52
CA SER A 310 0.05 -5.75 1.64
C SER A 310 -0.69 -7.09 1.52
N GLN A 311 -1.98 -7.05 1.21
CA GLN A 311 -2.79 -8.25 1.07
C GLN A 311 -2.33 -9.13 -0.10
N LYS A 312 -1.75 -8.56 -1.16
CA LYS A 312 -1.17 -9.33 -2.26
C LYS A 312 0.16 -9.96 -1.88
N VAL A 313 1.01 -9.20 -1.19
CA VAL A 313 2.35 -9.60 -0.75
C VAL A 313 2.29 -10.77 0.23
N TRP A 314 1.42 -10.68 1.23
CA TRP A 314 1.36 -11.64 2.35
C TRP A 314 0.34 -12.76 2.15
N LYS A 315 -0.50 -12.71 1.12
CA LYS A 315 -1.45 -13.79 0.77
C LYS A 315 -0.82 -15.19 0.68
N PRO A 316 0.37 -15.39 0.08
CA PRO A 316 0.98 -16.72 0.03
C PRO A 316 1.18 -17.33 1.42
N LEU A 317 1.68 -16.53 2.38
CA LEU A 317 1.86 -16.98 3.76
C LEU A 317 0.53 -17.29 4.43
N TRP A 318 -0.49 -16.45 4.24
CA TRP A 318 -1.81 -16.71 4.80
C TRP A 318 -2.43 -18.00 4.25
N MET A 319 -2.34 -18.22 2.94
CA MET A 319 -2.82 -19.44 2.30
C MET A 319 -2.05 -20.68 2.79
N GLU A 320 -0.74 -20.56 3.00
CA GLU A 320 0.07 -21.63 3.59
C GLU A 320 -0.43 -21.96 4.99
N VAL A 321 -0.60 -20.96 5.87
CA VAL A 321 -1.17 -21.17 7.22
C VAL A 321 -2.53 -21.87 7.14
N LEU A 322 -3.43 -21.43 6.26
CA LEU A 322 -4.76 -22.02 6.09
C LEU A 322 -4.74 -23.47 5.56
N SER A 323 -3.69 -23.86 4.84
CA SER A 323 -3.53 -25.24 4.36
C SER A 323 -3.12 -26.22 5.46
N ASN A 324 -2.84 -25.72 6.68
CA ASN A 324 -2.40 -26.47 7.84
C ASN A 324 -1.20 -27.43 7.60
N PRO A 325 -0.07 -26.95 7.04
CA PRO A 325 1.07 -27.80 6.71
C PRO A 325 1.92 -28.13 7.95
N GLY A 326 1.49 -27.68 9.14
CA GLY A 326 2.30 -27.66 10.35
C GLY A 326 3.35 -26.54 10.34
N LEU A 327 4.02 -26.37 11.48
CA LEU A 327 4.98 -25.28 11.71
C LEU A 327 6.11 -25.24 10.66
N GLU A 328 6.61 -26.40 10.22
CA GLU A 328 7.73 -26.46 9.28
C GLU A 328 7.34 -25.94 7.88
N GLY A 329 6.11 -26.21 7.42
CA GLY A 329 5.61 -25.66 6.15
C GLY A 329 5.47 -24.14 6.20
N ILE A 330 4.87 -23.63 7.28
CA ILE A 330 4.72 -22.18 7.52
C ILE A 330 6.09 -21.51 7.58
N LYS A 331 7.03 -22.11 8.33
CA LYS A 331 8.40 -21.60 8.47
C LYS A 331 9.12 -21.55 7.13
N LYS A 332 9.00 -22.59 6.31
CA LYS A 332 9.59 -22.63 4.96
C LYS A 332 9.06 -21.50 4.07
N GLU A 333 7.74 -21.28 4.06
CA GLU A 333 7.12 -20.24 3.25
C GLU A 333 7.46 -18.83 3.76
N TYR A 334 7.41 -18.62 5.08
CA TYR A 334 7.83 -17.35 5.70
C TYR A 334 9.28 -17.00 5.33
N MET A 335 10.19 -17.95 5.48
CA MET A 335 11.60 -17.77 5.12
C MET A 335 11.80 -17.54 3.60
N ARG A 336 10.94 -18.11 2.75
CA ARG A 336 10.95 -17.86 1.30
C ARG A 336 10.60 -16.40 1.00
N LEU A 337 9.54 -15.88 1.62
CA LEU A 337 9.08 -14.49 1.46
C LEU A 337 10.11 -13.49 2.01
N GLU A 338 10.66 -13.74 3.20
CA GLU A 338 11.71 -12.89 3.79
C GLU A 338 12.97 -12.82 2.90
N LYS A 339 13.40 -13.95 2.32
CA LYS A 339 14.49 -13.96 1.33
C LYS A 339 14.13 -13.14 0.09
N GLN A 340 12.91 -13.25 -0.41
CA GLN A 340 12.43 -12.47 -1.55
C GLN A 340 12.44 -10.96 -1.24
N LYS A 341 12.03 -10.57 -0.02
CA LYS A 341 12.07 -9.19 0.47
C LYS A 341 13.48 -8.61 0.49
N ILE A 342 14.45 -9.37 1.01
CA ILE A 342 15.85 -8.96 1.03
C ILE A 342 16.40 -8.81 -0.39
N GLN A 343 16.12 -9.76 -1.29
CA GLN A 343 16.58 -9.67 -2.69
C GLN A 343 15.99 -8.45 -3.39
N TYR A 344 14.71 -8.18 -3.19
CA TYR A 344 14.05 -6.99 -3.70
C TYR A 344 14.75 -5.70 -3.23
N TYR A 345 15.03 -5.59 -1.94
CA TYR A 345 15.75 -4.42 -1.40
C TYR A 345 17.15 -4.25 -2.00
N LEU A 346 17.92 -5.33 -2.13
CA LEU A 346 19.28 -5.28 -2.69
C LEU A 346 19.28 -4.85 -4.17
N VAL A 347 18.27 -5.26 -4.95
CA VAL A 347 18.09 -4.80 -6.32
C VAL A 347 17.73 -3.32 -6.34
N TRP A 348 16.81 -2.90 -5.46
CA TRP A 348 16.41 -1.50 -5.32
C TRP A 348 17.61 -0.58 -5.00
N GLU A 349 18.47 -0.96 -4.04
CA GLU A 349 19.67 -0.18 -3.69
C GLU A 349 20.64 -0.04 -4.87
N LYS A 350 20.86 -1.13 -5.63
CA LYS A 350 21.79 -1.14 -6.77
C LYS A 350 21.31 -0.32 -7.97
N CYS A 351 20.00 -0.27 -8.20
CA CYS A 351 19.42 0.44 -9.34
C CYS A 351 19.49 1.98 -9.21
N GLY A 352 19.82 2.51 -8.03
CA GLY A 352 20.25 3.91 -7.85
C GLY A 352 19.23 5.00 -8.22
N LYS A 353 17.95 4.69 -8.49
CA LYS A 353 16.94 5.68 -8.87
C LYS A 353 15.54 5.42 -8.31
N ARG A 354 15.12 6.40 -7.49
CA ARG A 354 13.85 7.17 -7.54
C ARG A 354 12.54 6.38 -7.56
N GLU A 355 12.26 5.64 -6.51
CA GLU A 355 10.90 5.75 -5.96
C GLU A 355 10.82 7.08 -5.22
N SER A 356 9.86 7.92 -5.59
CA SER A 356 9.39 8.96 -4.69
C SER A 356 8.38 8.26 -3.79
N PRO A 357 8.68 7.99 -2.51
CA PRO A 357 7.68 7.44 -1.61
C PRO A 357 6.41 8.28 -1.65
N LEU A 358 5.29 7.71 -1.29
CA LEU A 358 4.02 8.41 -1.13
C LEU A 358 4.13 9.53 -0.08
N PHE A 359 5.10 9.43 0.82
CA PHE A 359 5.39 10.40 1.87
C PHE A 359 6.79 11.03 1.71
N ASN A 360 6.92 12.34 1.92
CA ASN A 360 8.16 13.10 1.93
C ASN A 360 8.80 13.01 3.31
N LYS A 361 10.07 12.60 3.36
CA LYS A 361 10.89 12.69 4.56
C LYS A 361 11.00 14.16 4.99
N THR A 362 10.71 14.45 6.25
CA THR A 362 10.84 15.80 6.83
C THR A 362 12.30 16.11 7.20
N GLU A 363 12.57 17.37 7.56
CA GLU A 363 13.88 17.83 8.03
C GLU A 363 14.31 17.14 9.35
N SER A 364 13.37 16.69 10.18
CA SER A 364 13.65 15.98 11.44
C SER A 364 14.30 14.62 11.20
N GLY A 365 14.17 14.07 10.00
CA GLY A 365 14.86 12.87 9.55
C GLY A 365 14.19 11.55 9.93
N TYR A 366 13.15 11.57 10.77
CA TYR A 366 12.38 10.38 11.16
C TYR A 366 10.87 10.50 10.87
N GLU A 367 10.35 11.68 10.57
CA GLU A 367 8.95 11.87 10.17
C GLU A 367 8.80 11.92 8.65
N TYR A 368 7.63 11.52 8.17
CA TYR A 368 7.27 11.52 6.77
C TYR A 368 5.88 12.12 6.59
N LYS A 369 5.72 13.05 5.65
CA LYS A 369 4.46 13.76 5.38
C LYS A 369 3.91 13.43 4.02
N TRP A 370 2.59 13.33 3.90
CA TRP A 370 1.93 12.99 2.64
C TRP A 370 2.27 14.00 1.51
N LYS A 371 2.57 13.50 0.29
CA LYS A 371 2.98 14.34 -0.86
C LYS A 371 1.83 14.89 -1.69
N GLY A 372 0.66 14.28 -1.63
CA GLY A 372 -0.44 14.62 -2.54
C GLY A 372 -1.06 15.97 -2.23
N LYS A 373 -1.44 16.71 -3.29
CA LYS A 373 -2.56 17.67 -3.21
C LYS A 373 -3.83 16.84 -3.32
N ARG A 374 -4.84 17.07 -2.46
CA ARG A 374 -6.15 16.37 -2.42
C ARG A 374 -6.44 15.60 -3.71
N THR A 375 -6.27 14.29 -3.62
CA THR A 375 -6.76 13.40 -4.65
C THR A 375 -7.57 12.38 -3.90
N ASN A 376 -8.88 12.36 -4.16
CA ASN A 376 -9.66 11.16 -4.00
C ASN A 376 -8.85 10.03 -4.64
N PHE A 377 -8.24 9.20 -3.79
CA PHE A 377 -7.26 8.19 -4.20
C PHE A 377 -7.85 7.20 -5.22
N ILE A 378 -9.18 7.18 -5.31
CA ILE A 378 -9.93 6.33 -6.23
C ILE A 378 -10.43 7.08 -7.47
N GLU A 379 -10.64 8.40 -7.45
CA GLU A 379 -11.19 9.09 -8.63
C GLU A 379 -10.19 9.18 -9.79
N ARG A 380 -8.89 9.10 -9.54
CA ARG A 380 -7.87 9.13 -10.61
C ARG A 380 -7.73 7.81 -11.38
N SER A 381 -8.53 6.79 -11.07
CA SER A 381 -8.53 5.51 -11.77
C SER A 381 -9.49 5.46 -12.97
N CYS A 382 -10.31 6.50 -13.20
CA CYS A 382 -11.37 6.45 -14.19
C CYS A 382 -11.13 7.34 -15.42
N SER A 383 -10.44 6.79 -16.43
CA SER A 383 -10.93 6.73 -17.83
C SER A 383 -9.90 6.12 -18.79
N ALA A 384 -9.59 4.84 -18.64
CA ALA A 384 -9.34 3.98 -19.80
C ALA A 384 -9.61 2.51 -19.43
N PRO A 385 -10.80 1.98 -19.76
CA PRO A 385 -10.95 0.53 -19.81
C PRO A 385 -11.66 0.06 -21.08
N HIS A 386 -11.22 -1.08 -21.63
CA HIS A 386 -11.89 -1.98 -22.60
C HIS A 386 -11.23 -2.11 -23.99
N VAL A 387 -10.40 -1.17 -24.44
CA VAL A 387 -9.82 -1.25 -25.81
C VAL A 387 -8.75 -2.35 -25.88
N GLU A 388 -7.89 -2.46 -24.87
CA GLU A 388 -6.84 -3.46 -24.77
C GLU A 388 -7.36 -4.90 -24.75
N ILE A 389 -8.47 -5.16 -24.05
CA ILE A 389 -9.08 -6.51 -23.97
C ILE A 389 -9.47 -6.99 -25.36
N LYS A 390 -10.08 -6.13 -26.18
CA LYS A 390 -10.43 -6.45 -27.58
C LYS A 390 -9.19 -6.87 -28.38
N TYR A 391 -8.05 -6.21 -28.18
CA TYR A 391 -6.81 -6.57 -28.86
C TYR A 391 -6.24 -7.90 -28.36
N ILE A 392 -6.16 -8.08 -27.04
CA ILE A 392 -5.68 -9.32 -26.42
C ILE A 392 -6.56 -10.51 -26.82
N ASP A 393 -7.88 -10.35 -26.79
CA ASP A 393 -8.83 -11.37 -27.23
C ASP A 393 -8.68 -11.70 -28.72
N SER A 394 -8.40 -10.69 -29.56
CA SER A 394 -8.14 -10.92 -30.98
C SER A 394 -6.86 -11.71 -31.25
N LEU A 395 -5.95 -11.78 -30.28
CA LEU A 395 -4.68 -12.50 -30.37
C LEU A 395 -4.74 -13.91 -29.77
N LYS A 396 -5.85 -14.30 -29.12
CA LYS A 396 -6.03 -15.64 -28.57
C LYS A 396 -5.89 -16.71 -29.67
N GLY A 397 -5.09 -17.73 -29.39
CA GLY A 397 -4.84 -18.86 -30.31
C GLY A 397 -3.74 -18.60 -31.35
N TYR A 398 -3.13 -17.41 -31.36
CA TYR A 398 -1.97 -17.11 -32.19
C TYR A 398 -0.67 -17.22 -31.39
N TYR A 399 0.43 -17.54 -32.08
CA TYR A 399 1.77 -17.20 -31.61
C TYR A 399 1.98 -15.71 -31.88
N VAL A 400 2.24 -14.92 -30.85
CA VAL A 400 2.28 -13.46 -30.94
C VAL A 400 3.73 -12.98 -31.05
N ILE A 401 4.04 -12.31 -32.17
CA ILE A 401 5.28 -11.56 -32.33
C ILE A 401 4.96 -10.08 -32.07
N GLY A 402 5.52 -9.51 -31.00
CA GLY A 402 5.41 -8.09 -30.68
C GLY A 402 6.60 -7.33 -31.21
N VAL A 403 6.35 -6.17 -31.82
CA VAL A 403 7.40 -5.29 -32.31
C VAL A 403 7.17 -3.88 -31.78
N GLN A 404 8.13 -3.41 -31.00
CA GLN A 404 8.21 -2.05 -30.50
C GLN A 404 9.30 -1.29 -31.29
N MET A 405 8.88 -0.29 -32.06
CA MET A 405 9.77 0.53 -32.88
C MET A 405 9.77 1.98 -32.38
N ARG A 406 10.91 2.48 -31.93
CA ARG A 406 11.12 3.91 -31.67
C ARG A 406 12.09 4.46 -32.70
N PHE A 407 11.65 5.39 -33.53
CA PHE A 407 12.51 6.06 -34.52
C PHE A 407 13.12 7.35 -33.98
N GLY A 408 12.33 8.15 -33.26
CA GLY A 408 12.66 9.56 -33.02
C GLY A 408 13.02 10.32 -34.31
N GLY A 409 13.70 11.45 -34.17
CA GLY A 409 14.16 12.27 -35.30
C GLY A 409 13.05 12.58 -36.32
N MET A 410 13.43 12.73 -37.60
CA MET A 410 12.49 13.09 -38.68
C MET A 410 11.52 11.96 -39.09
N MET A 411 11.72 10.74 -38.60
CA MET A 411 10.88 9.59 -38.94
C MET A 411 9.72 9.41 -37.96
N ALA A 412 9.89 9.81 -36.70
CA ALA A 412 8.81 9.81 -35.72
C ALA A 412 7.79 10.91 -36.00
N ASN A 413 6.55 10.69 -35.54
CA ASN A 413 5.49 11.68 -35.60
C ASN A 413 5.79 12.89 -34.71
N TYR A 414 6.51 12.66 -33.59
CA TYR A 414 7.05 13.72 -32.73
C TYR A 414 8.59 13.72 -32.82
N HIS A 415 9.18 14.88 -33.11
CA HIS A 415 10.61 14.98 -33.38
C HIS A 415 11.42 15.11 -32.09
N GLU A 416 12.15 14.05 -31.75
CA GLU A 416 13.05 13.96 -30.59
C GLU A 416 14.41 13.34 -30.98
N GLN A 417 15.23 12.95 -29.98
CA GLN A 417 16.46 12.21 -30.22
C GLN A 417 16.19 10.97 -31.09
N SER A 418 17.03 10.76 -32.11
CA SER A 418 16.87 9.61 -33.02
C SER A 418 17.33 8.31 -32.36
N PHE A 419 16.53 7.25 -32.54
CA PHE A 419 16.76 5.89 -32.06
C PHE A 419 17.01 4.95 -33.26
N LEU A 420 15.95 4.48 -33.94
CA LEU A 420 16.07 3.71 -35.17
C LEU A 420 16.20 4.61 -36.40
N LYS A 421 17.02 4.18 -37.36
CA LYS A 421 17.12 4.77 -38.69
C LYS A 421 16.23 4.02 -39.68
N PRO A 422 15.84 4.63 -40.82
CA PRO A 422 15.10 3.93 -41.88
C PRO A 422 15.78 2.63 -42.34
N SER A 423 17.11 2.57 -42.31
CA SER A 423 17.90 1.39 -42.65
C SER A 423 17.66 0.20 -41.70
N ASP A 424 17.26 0.45 -40.45
CA ASP A 424 17.04 -0.60 -39.45
C ASP A 424 15.74 -1.39 -39.68
N LEU A 425 14.83 -0.89 -40.54
CA LEU A 425 13.66 -1.64 -41.00
C LEU A 425 14.06 -2.96 -41.70
N GLY A 426 15.24 -3.01 -42.34
CA GLY A 426 15.78 -4.24 -42.92
C GLY A 426 16.10 -5.29 -41.85
N LYS A 427 16.73 -4.88 -40.74
CA LYS A 427 17.05 -5.75 -39.60
C LYS A 427 15.78 -6.26 -38.91
N LEU A 428 14.81 -5.38 -38.70
CA LEU A 428 13.49 -5.75 -38.15
C LEU A 428 12.80 -6.81 -39.01
N ARG A 429 12.79 -6.65 -40.33
CA ARG A 429 12.23 -7.65 -41.25
C ARG A 429 12.95 -8.99 -41.16
N ALA A 430 14.27 -8.99 -41.04
CA ALA A 430 15.06 -10.22 -40.87
C ALA A 430 14.73 -10.94 -39.56
N LEU A 431 14.65 -10.21 -38.44
CA LEU A 431 14.28 -10.77 -37.14
C LEU A 431 12.88 -11.39 -37.14
N ILE A 432 11.90 -10.69 -37.76
CA ILE A 432 10.53 -11.20 -37.89
C ILE A 432 10.51 -12.45 -38.76
N ASN A 433 11.16 -12.45 -39.92
CA ASN A 433 11.22 -13.63 -40.79
C ASN A 433 11.85 -14.84 -40.09
N SER A 434 12.96 -14.63 -39.38
CA SER A 434 13.60 -15.68 -38.59
C SER A 434 12.68 -16.21 -37.49
N ALA A 435 11.90 -15.34 -36.84
CA ALA A 435 10.90 -15.78 -35.87
C ALA A 435 9.77 -16.59 -36.53
N LEU A 436 9.27 -16.16 -37.70
CA LEU A 436 8.26 -16.91 -38.45
C LEU A 436 8.75 -18.31 -38.84
N GLU A 437 10.00 -18.44 -39.26
CA GLU A 437 10.62 -19.73 -39.57
C GLU A 437 10.72 -20.65 -38.35
N ARG A 438 11.06 -20.10 -37.17
CA ARG A 438 11.13 -20.86 -35.92
C ARG A 438 9.77 -21.36 -35.42
N VAL A 439 8.71 -20.61 -35.69
CA VAL A 439 7.35 -20.92 -35.22
C VAL A 439 6.69 -22.05 -36.05
N GLY A 440 7.09 -22.23 -37.30
CA GLY A 440 6.59 -23.29 -38.17
C GLY A 440 5.13 -23.07 -38.60
N ASN A 441 4.28 -24.09 -38.47
CA ASN A 441 2.91 -24.09 -38.98
C ASN A 441 1.87 -23.42 -38.06
N GLN A 442 2.27 -22.81 -36.94
CA GLN A 442 1.31 -22.14 -36.06
C GLN A 442 0.77 -20.86 -36.69
N SER A 443 -0.48 -20.51 -36.36
CA SER A 443 -1.04 -19.22 -36.76
C SER A 443 -0.31 -18.09 -36.03
N VAL A 444 0.28 -17.15 -36.78
CA VAL A 444 1.05 -16.03 -36.21
C VAL A 444 0.28 -14.73 -36.30
N ALA A 445 0.32 -13.95 -35.21
CA ALA A 445 -0.09 -12.56 -35.19
C ALA A 445 1.10 -11.64 -34.94
N LEU A 446 1.22 -10.58 -35.73
CA LEU A 446 2.26 -9.57 -35.61
C LEU A 446 1.66 -8.29 -35.03
N PHE A 447 1.95 -7.99 -33.77
CA PHE A 447 1.55 -6.74 -33.14
C PHE A 447 2.63 -5.67 -33.34
N ILE A 448 2.25 -4.50 -33.84
CA ILE A 448 3.19 -3.40 -34.15
C ILE A 448 2.81 -2.15 -33.34
N SER A 449 3.74 -1.73 -32.49
CA SER A 449 3.74 -0.48 -31.75
C SER A 449 4.86 0.42 -32.29
N SER A 450 4.55 1.66 -32.66
CA SER A 450 5.55 2.60 -33.17
C SER A 450 5.19 4.05 -32.88
N ASP A 451 6.22 4.88 -32.72
CA ASP A 451 6.16 6.35 -32.71
C ASP A 451 6.08 6.97 -34.13
N SER A 452 6.06 6.14 -35.19
CA SER A 452 6.08 6.57 -36.59
C SER A 452 4.98 5.90 -37.42
N ASP A 453 4.08 6.71 -37.99
CA ASP A 453 3.08 6.24 -38.95
C ASP A 453 3.72 5.65 -40.21
N LYS A 454 4.85 6.23 -40.64
CA LYS A 454 5.61 5.77 -41.82
C LYS A 454 6.25 4.40 -41.54
N GLY A 455 6.89 4.24 -40.38
CA GLY A 455 7.48 2.97 -39.95
C GLY A 455 6.42 1.87 -39.85
N LEU A 456 5.30 2.17 -39.20
CA LEU A 456 4.17 1.26 -39.03
C LEU A 456 3.60 0.79 -40.38
N LYS A 457 3.33 1.72 -41.33
CA LYS A 457 2.86 1.38 -42.68
C LYS A 457 3.86 0.51 -43.43
N GLY A 458 5.15 0.83 -43.32
CA GLY A 458 6.23 0.11 -44.00
C GLY A 458 6.39 -1.34 -43.56
N LEU A 459 6.19 -1.62 -42.26
CA LEU A 459 6.26 -2.97 -41.71
C LEU A 459 4.95 -3.75 -41.94
N LYS A 460 3.79 -3.09 -41.77
CA LYS A 460 2.48 -3.69 -42.07
C LYS A 460 2.40 -4.20 -43.52
N LYS A 461 2.76 -3.37 -44.50
CA LYS A 461 2.74 -3.75 -45.94
C LYS A 461 3.63 -4.96 -46.25
N ALA A 462 4.70 -5.16 -45.48
CA ALA A 462 5.63 -6.26 -45.69
C ALA A 462 5.06 -7.61 -45.21
N PHE A 463 4.16 -7.63 -44.23
CA PHE A 463 3.74 -8.85 -43.53
C PHE A 463 2.23 -9.13 -43.56
N GLU A 464 1.38 -8.16 -43.90
CA GLU A 464 -0.09 -8.30 -43.88
C GLU A 464 -0.64 -9.39 -44.80
N ARG A 465 0.12 -9.82 -45.81
CA ARG A 465 -0.24 -10.95 -46.68
C ARG A 465 0.11 -12.32 -46.11
N ARG A 466 0.98 -12.38 -45.08
CA ARG A 466 1.52 -13.64 -44.53
C ARG A 466 1.00 -13.94 -43.13
N VAL A 467 0.74 -12.91 -42.33
CA VAL A 467 0.33 -13.04 -40.92
C VAL A 467 -0.74 -12.01 -40.58
N LYS A 468 -1.47 -12.25 -39.48
CA LYS A 468 -2.42 -11.27 -38.96
C LYS A 468 -1.66 -10.10 -38.35
N VAL A 469 -1.65 -8.95 -39.04
CA VAL A 469 -1.02 -7.74 -38.51
C VAL A 469 -2.01 -6.93 -37.69
N VAL A 470 -1.65 -6.65 -36.44
CA VAL A 470 -2.47 -5.95 -35.46
C VAL A 470 -1.75 -4.68 -35.01
N THR A 471 -2.50 -3.59 -34.91
CA THR A 471 -2.05 -2.34 -34.28
C THR A 471 -3.27 -1.65 -33.69
N VAL A 472 -3.09 -0.92 -32.60
CA VAL A 472 -4.16 -0.11 -32.00
C VAL A 472 -4.61 0.95 -33.02
N LYS A 473 -5.88 1.37 -33.00
CA LYS A 473 -6.41 2.34 -33.99
C LYS A 473 -7.24 3.44 -33.36
N GLU A 474 -7.75 3.20 -32.16
CA GLU A 474 -8.67 4.05 -31.43
C GLU A 474 -7.98 5.35 -30.95
N PHE A 475 -6.66 5.31 -30.79
CA PHE A 475 -5.85 6.41 -30.30
C PHE A 475 -4.71 6.73 -31.26
N ALA A 476 -4.45 8.03 -31.46
CA ALA A 476 -3.40 8.53 -32.34
C ALA A 476 -2.00 8.24 -31.75
N VAL A 477 -1.00 8.15 -32.64
CA VAL A 477 0.40 7.95 -32.27
C VAL A 477 1.03 9.29 -31.93
N GLY A 478 1.57 9.42 -30.71
CA GLY A 478 2.23 10.63 -30.20
C GLY A 478 3.16 10.32 -29.02
N HIS A 479 3.79 11.35 -28.45
CA HIS A 479 4.69 11.21 -27.30
C HIS A 479 3.92 11.17 -25.97
N SER A 480 4.31 10.30 -25.03
CA SER A 480 3.59 10.09 -23.77
C SER A 480 4.00 11.02 -22.62
N CYS A 481 5.10 11.76 -22.73
CA CYS A 481 5.51 12.73 -21.70
C CYS A 481 4.84 14.10 -21.92
N GLU A 482 4.13 14.59 -20.90
CA GLU A 482 3.36 15.85 -20.93
C GLU A 482 4.24 17.07 -21.18
N GLY A 483 5.46 17.09 -20.64
CA GLY A 483 6.40 18.21 -20.74
C GLY A 483 6.90 18.53 -22.15
N TYR A 484 6.46 17.78 -23.15
CA TYR A 484 6.72 18.02 -24.57
C TYR A 484 5.57 18.74 -25.30
N TYR A 485 4.46 19.05 -24.63
CA TYR A 485 3.31 19.73 -25.23
C TYR A 485 3.09 21.12 -24.64
N HIS A 486 2.86 22.11 -25.51
CA HIS A 486 2.44 23.46 -25.13
C HIS A 486 0.95 23.47 -24.74
N ASP A 487 0.50 24.52 -24.04
CA ASP A 487 -0.83 24.57 -23.41
C ASP A 487 -2.00 24.30 -24.37
N GLU A 488 -1.89 24.69 -25.65
CA GLU A 488 -2.91 24.45 -26.68
C GLU A 488 -2.96 22.99 -27.20
N GLU A 489 -1.92 22.18 -26.95
CA GLU A 489 -1.84 20.77 -27.39
C GLU A 489 -2.07 19.77 -26.25
N LYS A 490 -2.10 20.24 -25.00
CA LYS A 490 -2.32 19.41 -23.80
C LYS A 490 -3.68 18.70 -23.81
N GLU A 491 -4.71 19.23 -24.48
CA GLU A 491 -6.00 18.54 -24.63
C GLU A 491 -5.89 17.21 -25.39
N LYS A 492 -4.89 17.05 -26.28
CA LYS A 492 -4.67 15.82 -27.05
C LYS A 492 -3.78 14.80 -26.33
N TRP A 493 -2.98 15.26 -25.37
CA TRP A 493 -2.01 14.45 -24.64
C TRP A 493 -2.61 13.19 -23.98
N PRO A 494 -3.79 13.26 -23.31
CA PRO A 494 -4.40 12.07 -22.71
C PRO A 494 -4.60 10.92 -23.71
N LYS A 495 -4.93 11.23 -24.97
CA LYS A 495 -5.13 10.21 -26.01
C LYS A 495 -3.82 9.53 -26.42
N TYR A 496 -2.71 10.24 -26.41
CA TYR A 496 -1.39 9.66 -26.69
C TYR A 496 -0.91 8.75 -25.54
N VAL A 497 -1.23 9.12 -24.30
CA VAL A 497 -0.96 8.27 -23.13
C VAL A 497 -1.82 7.01 -23.17
N GLN A 498 -3.12 7.14 -23.47
CA GLN A 498 -4.03 6.00 -23.65
C GLN A 498 -3.50 5.04 -24.72
N ARG A 499 -3.01 5.57 -25.86
CA ARG A 499 -2.36 4.76 -26.89
C ARG A 499 -1.17 3.97 -26.36
N ALA A 500 -0.24 4.67 -25.70
CA ALA A 500 0.99 4.11 -25.16
C ALA A 500 0.71 2.98 -24.14
N ILE A 501 -0.30 3.17 -23.29
CA ILE A 501 -0.75 2.15 -22.33
C ILE A 501 -1.23 0.91 -23.08
N VAL A 502 -2.19 1.05 -24.01
CA VAL A 502 -2.74 -0.11 -24.74
C VAL A 502 -1.65 -0.85 -25.51
N ASP A 503 -0.74 -0.14 -26.17
CA ASP A 503 0.37 -0.76 -26.90
C ASP A 503 1.27 -1.59 -25.96
N LEU A 504 1.63 -1.08 -24.77
CA LEU A 504 2.38 -1.85 -23.76
C LEU A 504 1.62 -3.08 -23.27
N MET A 505 0.31 -2.92 -23.03
CA MET A 505 -0.53 -4.02 -22.55
C MET A 505 -0.63 -5.17 -23.54
N VAL A 506 -0.52 -4.89 -24.83
CA VAL A 506 -0.52 -5.92 -25.87
C VAL A 506 0.90 -6.45 -26.11
N LEU A 507 1.94 -5.59 -26.08
CA LEU A 507 3.32 -6.01 -26.29
C LEU A 507 3.78 -7.07 -25.29
N LYS A 508 3.41 -6.95 -24.01
CA LYS A 508 3.78 -7.93 -22.98
C LYS A 508 3.21 -9.32 -23.21
N GLU A 509 2.10 -9.43 -23.93
CA GLU A 509 1.44 -10.71 -24.25
C GLU A 509 2.15 -11.45 -25.40
N SER A 510 3.18 -10.85 -26.00
CA SER A 510 3.96 -11.45 -27.10
C SER A 510 4.76 -12.67 -26.67
N ASP A 511 4.71 -13.78 -27.41
CA ASP A 511 5.60 -14.95 -27.22
C ASP A 511 7.04 -14.66 -27.63
N TYR A 512 7.22 -13.77 -28.62
CA TYR A 512 8.52 -13.22 -29.02
C TYR A 512 8.41 -11.71 -29.16
N LEU A 513 9.22 -10.96 -28.41
CA LEU A 513 9.18 -9.51 -28.36
C LEU A 513 10.45 -8.90 -28.97
N ILE A 514 10.30 -8.02 -29.96
CA ILE A 514 11.39 -7.26 -30.55
C ILE A 514 11.25 -5.82 -30.09
N VAL A 515 12.28 -5.27 -29.43
CA VAL A 515 12.26 -3.90 -28.93
C VAL A 515 13.43 -3.08 -29.44
N THR A 516 13.25 -1.77 -29.48
CA THR A 516 14.32 -0.83 -29.86
C THR A 516 15.28 -0.64 -28.70
N GLY A 517 16.59 -0.80 -28.95
CA GLY A 517 17.61 -0.60 -27.92
C GLY A 517 17.64 0.82 -27.36
N LYS A 518 17.89 0.95 -26.05
CA LYS A 518 17.92 2.22 -25.30
C LYS A 518 16.59 2.98 -25.28
N SER A 519 15.52 2.39 -25.78
CA SER A 519 14.18 2.95 -25.69
C SER A 519 13.59 2.63 -24.33
N SER A 520 13.30 3.62 -23.50
CA SER A 520 12.60 3.41 -22.22
C SER A 520 11.29 2.64 -22.41
N PHE A 521 10.54 2.93 -23.48
CA PHE A 521 9.31 2.22 -23.81
C PHE A 521 9.54 0.75 -24.20
N GLY A 522 10.65 0.46 -24.89
CA GLY A 522 11.06 -0.91 -25.20
C GLY A 522 11.51 -1.68 -23.96
N GLU A 523 12.26 -1.03 -23.07
CA GLU A 523 12.64 -1.57 -21.75
C GLU A 523 11.40 -1.89 -20.91
N TYR A 524 10.42 -0.98 -20.84
CA TYR A 524 9.15 -1.25 -20.15
C TYR A 524 8.39 -2.44 -20.75
N ALA A 525 8.34 -2.58 -22.07
CA ALA A 525 7.68 -3.73 -22.70
C ALA A 525 8.36 -5.06 -22.34
N LEU A 526 9.69 -5.09 -22.28
CA LEU A 526 10.45 -6.26 -21.82
C LEU A 526 10.19 -6.54 -20.35
N ASP A 527 10.34 -5.55 -19.48
CA ASP A 527 10.11 -5.69 -18.04
C ASP A 527 8.71 -6.27 -17.78
N MET A 528 7.69 -5.73 -18.45
CA MET A 528 6.31 -6.23 -18.39
C MET A 528 6.15 -7.68 -18.83
N GLN A 529 6.88 -8.14 -19.83
CA GLN A 529 6.84 -9.53 -20.30
C GLN A 529 7.42 -10.50 -19.25
N TYR A 530 8.39 -10.05 -18.45
CA TYR A 530 9.00 -10.81 -17.36
C TYR A 530 8.23 -10.70 -16.02
N CYS A 531 7.23 -9.82 -15.92
CA CYS A 531 6.45 -9.57 -14.70
C CYS A 531 5.63 -10.77 -14.20
N SER A 532 5.35 -11.79 -15.04
CA SER A 532 4.74 -13.03 -14.54
C SER A 532 5.71 -13.88 -13.70
N TYR A 533 6.98 -13.47 -13.60
CA TYR A 533 8.07 -14.17 -12.91
C TYR A 533 8.87 -13.30 -11.91
N GLY A 534 8.66 -11.98 -11.85
CA GLY A 534 9.46 -11.07 -11.00
C GLY A 534 8.78 -9.72 -10.74
N MET A 535 9.28 -9.00 -9.72
CA MET A 535 8.77 -7.70 -9.26
C MET A 535 9.15 -6.56 -10.23
N ILE A 536 8.23 -5.61 -10.44
CA ILE A 536 8.35 -4.52 -11.43
C ILE A 536 9.15 -3.35 -10.88
N GLN A 537 9.78 -2.58 -11.79
CA GLN A 537 10.24 -1.22 -11.50
C GLN A 537 9.07 -0.30 -11.07
N PRO A 538 9.12 0.28 -9.86
CA PRO A 538 8.04 1.06 -9.26
C PRO A 538 7.60 2.32 -10.03
N ALA A 539 8.53 2.98 -10.73
CA ALA A 539 8.25 4.17 -11.54
C ALA A 539 7.26 3.89 -12.71
N PHE A 540 7.21 2.64 -13.17
CA PHE A 540 6.28 2.19 -14.20
C PHE A 540 4.92 1.77 -13.61
N TYR A 541 4.90 1.27 -12.37
CA TYR A 541 3.66 0.97 -11.67
C TYR A 541 2.87 2.26 -11.38
N ALA A 542 3.59 3.34 -10.99
CA ALA A 542 3.01 4.67 -10.78
C ALA A 542 2.36 5.27 -12.04
N SER A 543 2.88 4.97 -13.24
CA SER A 543 2.27 5.40 -14.51
C SER A 543 1.12 4.50 -14.98
N LEU A 544 1.00 3.29 -14.43
CA LEU A 544 -0.09 2.34 -14.65
C LEU A 544 -1.25 2.46 -13.66
N LEU A 545 -1.15 3.33 -12.63
CA LEU A 545 -2.22 3.61 -11.65
C LEU A 545 -3.53 4.14 -12.26
N HIS A 546 -3.58 4.34 -13.58
CA HIS A 546 -4.76 4.70 -14.36
C HIS A 546 -5.46 3.49 -15.05
N VAL A 547 -4.97 2.26 -14.84
CA VAL A 547 -5.52 1.04 -15.47
C VAL A 547 -6.27 0.21 -14.44
N ASN A 548 -7.60 0.21 -14.56
CA ASN A 548 -8.56 -0.24 -13.55
C ASN A 548 -8.70 -1.77 -13.34
N ARG A 549 -7.72 -2.61 -13.74
CA ARG A 549 -7.73 -4.08 -13.54
C ARG A 549 -6.33 -4.67 -13.44
N SER A 550 -6.16 -5.84 -12.78
CA SER A 550 -4.95 -6.66 -12.97
C SER A 550 -4.87 -7.08 -14.43
N VAL A 551 -4.03 -6.36 -15.15
CA VAL A 551 -3.79 -6.62 -16.55
C VAL A 551 -2.80 -7.76 -16.72
N PHE A 552 -2.21 -8.29 -15.64
CA PHE A 552 -1.23 -9.36 -15.67
C PHE A 552 -1.92 -10.72 -15.81
N ARG A 553 -2.01 -11.22 -17.04
CA ARG A 553 -2.28 -12.64 -17.23
C ARG A 553 -1.03 -13.43 -16.84
N ALA A 554 -1.16 -14.34 -15.89
CA ALA A 554 -0.06 -15.25 -15.54
C ALA A 554 0.26 -16.14 -16.76
N ARG A 555 1.48 -16.02 -17.29
CA ARG A 555 2.00 -16.92 -18.32
C ARG A 555 2.84 -18.02 -17.68
N SER A 556 2.80 -19.21 -18.26
CA SER A 556 3.58 -20.37 -17.81
C SER A 556 5.07 -20.32 -18.16
N ARG A 557 5.51 -19.28 -18.89
CA ARG A 557 6.91 -18.90 -19.14
C ARG A 557 6.96 -17.48 -19.70
N PRO A 558 8.05 -16.70 -19.47
CA PRO A 558 8.23 -15.44 -20.18
C PRO A 558 8.44 -15.72 -21.67
N GLY A 559 8.06 -14.75 -22.51
CA GLY A 559 8.41 -14.77 -23.92
C GLY A 559 9.92 -14.63 -24.12
N THR A 560 10.39 -14.93 -25.33
CA THR A 560 11.76 -14.62 -25.73
C THR A 560 11.83 -13.22 -26.32
N PHE A 561 13.02 -12.62 -26.40
CA PHE A 561 13.14 -11.28 -26.96
C PHE A 561 14.38 -11.06 -27.82
N SER A 562 14.38 -9.97 -28.57
CA SER A 562 15.57 -9.44 -29.24
C SER A 562 15.54 -7.92 -29.21
N ILE A 563 16.72 -7.33 -29.14
CA ILE A 563 16.90 -5.87 -29.17
C ILE A 563 17.45 -5.52 -30.55
N VAL A 564 16.83 -4.53 -31.20
CA VAL A 564 17.27 -3.99 -32.50
C VAL A 564 17.91 -2.61 -32.35
#